data_AF-A0A1F6GBD2-F1
#
_entry.id   AF-A0A1F6GBD2-F1
#
_cell.length_a   1.000
_cell.length_b   1.000
_cell.length_c   1.000
_cell.angle_alpha   90.00
_cell.angle_beta   90.00
_cell.angle_gamma   90.00
#
_symmetry.space_group_name_H-M   'P 1'
#
loop_
_entity.id
_entity.type
_entity.pdbx_description
1 polymer ?
#
loop_
_entity_poly.entity_id
_entity_poly.type
_entity_poly.pdbx_seq_one_letter_code
_entity_poly.pdbx_strand_id
1 'polypeptide(L)'
;MKESYDSNVFINCPFDTEYAPLLEAAIFTVYCSGFLPRTTKNINDCGPTRIEKITYLIENCQFGIHDLSRTELDEVNGLPRFNMPLELGLFLGAKRFGAPKHKSKETLILTEKPHAHQKYLSDIAGQDPESHYNEVKKLVTLIRDWLRPKVEHMPSGSILFKYYSTFRRELPSICHSSQLDLNELSYADFCEVVYQWIKNNNS
;
A
#
# COMPACT_ATOMS: atom_id res chain seq x y z
N MET A 1 6.34 16.18 4.70
CA MET A 1 6.89 16.02 3.33
C MET A 1 6.01 16.81 2.37
N LYS A 2 6.57 17.50 1.37
CA LYS A 2 5.77 18.22 0.39
C LYS A 2 5.09 17.20 -0.53
N GLU A 3 3.77 17.27 -0.69
CA GLU A 3 3.05 16.36 -1.58
C GLU A 3 3.54 16.59 -3.02
N SER A 4 4.09 15.54 -3.62
CA SER A 4 4.55 15.55 -5.00
C SER A 4 4.19 14.24 -5.68
N TYR A 5 3.92 14.30 -6.98
CA TYR A 5 3.54 13.13 -7.78
C TYR A 5 4.56 11.98 -7.64
N ASP A 6 5.84 12.32 -7.58
CA ASP A 6 7.00 11.42 -7.47
C ASP A 6 7.33 10.98 -6.04
N SER A 7 6.58 11.41 -5.03
CA SER A 7 6.67 10.87 -3.67
C SER A 7 5.44 10.04 -3.29
N ASN A 8 4.34 10.16 -4.02
CA ASN A 8 3.10 9.46 -3.74
C ASN A 8 3.10 7.99 -4.24
N VAL A 9 2.70 7.08 -3.36
CA VAL A 9 2.54 5.64 -3.61
C VAL A 9 1.08 5.25 -3.41
N PHE A 10 0.39 4.90 -4.48
CA PHE A 10 -0.97 4.35 -4.41
C PHE A 10 -0.89 2.91 -3.89
N ILE A 11 -1.45 2.64 -2.72
CA ILE A 11 -1.62 1.29 -2.17
C ILE A 11 -3.03 0.84 -2.48
N ASN A 12 -3.13 -0.03 -3.47
CA ASN A 12 -4.32 -0.78 -3.82
C ASN A 12 -4.23 -2.12 -3.08
N CYS A 13 -5.11 -2.38 -2.12
CA CYS A 13 -5.14 -3.63 -1.34
C CYS A 13 -6.54 -3.96 -0.80
N PRO A 14 -6.77 -5.19 -0.31
CA PRO A 14 -7.96 -5.52 0.49
C PRO A 14 -8.07 -4.68 1.76
N PHE A 15 -9.30 -4.49 2.25
CA PHE A 15 -9.60 -3.71 3.48
C PHE A 15 -10.30 -4.52 4.56
N ASP A 16 -10.34 -5.85 4.43
CA ASP A 16 -10.85 -6.72 5.49
C ASP A 16 -9.96 -6.67 6.73
N THR A 17 -10.51 -7.13 7.86
CA THR A 17 -9.85 -7.10 9.17
C THR A 17 -8.61 -7.98 9.22
N GLU A 18 -8.57 -9.08 8.47
CA GLU A 18 -7.41 -9.97 8.44
C GLU A 18 -6.23 -9.36 7.67
N TYR A 19 -6.52 -8.54 6.66
CA TYR A 19 -5.50 -7.82 5.89
C TYR A 19 -4.99 -6.55 6.60
N ALA A 20 -5.71 -6.02 7.60
CA ALA A 20 -5.33 -4.78 8.28
C ALA A 20 -3.85 -4.73 8.76
N PRO A 21 -3.27 -5.79 9.37
CA PRO A 21 -1.86 -5.78 9.77
C PRO A 21 -0.86 -5.66 8.59
N LEU A 22 -1.22 -6.16 7.41
CA LEU A 22 -0.41 -6.04 6.19
C LEU A 22 -0.49 -4.60 5.65
N LEU A 23 -1.69 -4.03 5.59
CA LEU A 23 -1.88 -2.63 5.18
C LEU A 23 -1.10 -1.67 6.09
N GLU A 24 -1.19 -1.82 7.40
CA GLU A 24 -0.45 -0.99 8.37
C GLU A 24 1.07 -1.08 8.16
N ALA A 25 1.59 -2.30 7.93
CA ALA A 25 2.99 -2.50 7.66
C ALA A 25 3.42 -1.90 6.31
N ALA A 26 2.57 -1.96 5.29
CA ALA A 26 2.81 -1.31 4.00
C ALA A 26 2.88 0.22 4.15
N ILE A 27 1.91 0.82 4.84
CA ILE A 27 1.89 2.27 5.15
C ILE A 27 3.18 2.67 5.88
N PHE A 28 3.53 1.96 6.95
CA PHE A 28 4.74 2.22 7.72
C PHE A 28 6.00 2.14 6.85
N THR A 29 6.11 1.09 6.03
CA THR A 29 7.27 0.88 5.17
C THR A 29 7.40 2.00 4.15
N VAL A 30 6.30 2.41 3.50
CA VAL A 30 6.29 3.51 2.53
C VAL A 30 6.75 4.82 3.19
N TYR A 31 6.21 5.16 4.37
CA TYR A 31 6.66 6.33 5.12
C TYR A 31 8.14 6.24 5.51
N CYS A 32 8.57 5.10 6.04
CA CYS A 32 9.96 4.89 6.46
C CYS A 32 10.95 4.95 5.28
N SER A 33 10.48 4.63 4.08
CA SER A 33 11.22 4.74 2.82
C SER A 33 11.26 6.16 2.24
N GLY A 34 10.64 7.15 2.89
CA GLY A 34 10.62 8.55 2.44
C GLY A 34 9.53 8.90 1.42
N PHE A 35 8.53 8.03 1.28
CA PHE A 35 7.39 8.22 0.36
C PHE A 35 6.09 8.48 1.13
N LEU A 36 5.03 8.84 0.39
CA LEU A 36 3.71 9.15 0.91
C LEU A 36 2.70 8.07 0.49
N PRO A 37 2.20 7.22 1.42
CA PRO A 37 1.19 6.23 1.10
C PRO A 37 -0.18 6.88 0.87
N ARG A 38 -0.84 6.49 -0.21
CA ARG A 38 -2.18 6.94 -0.59
C ARG A 38 -3.09 5.74 -0.79
N THR A 39 -4.27 5.76 -0.19
CA THR A 39 -5.31 4.75 -0.39
C THR A 39 -6.65 5.44 -0.60
N THR A 40 -7.66 4.68 -1.03
CA THR A 40 -9.04 5.20 -1.08
C THR A 40 -9.59 5.56 0.31
N LYS A 41 -9.02 5.03 1.40
CA LYS A 41 -9.33 5.45 2.78
C LYS A 41 -8.87 6.88 3.10
N ASN A 42 -7.98 7.49 2.31
CA ASN A 42 -7.65 8.91 2.44
C ASN A 42 -8.76 9.85 1.96
N ILE A 43 -9.71 9.35 1.15
CA ILE A 43 -10.70 10.19 0.48
C ILE A 43 -12.03 10.07 1.23
N ASN A 44 -12.19 10.93 2.25
CA ASN A 44 -13.38 11.01 3.11
C ASN A 44 -14.58 11.72 2.45
N ASP A 45 -14.46 12.13 1.19
CA ASP A 45 -15.56 12.74 0.43
C ASP A 45 -16.56 11.67 -0.04
N CYS A 46 -17.83 11.81 0.33
CA CYS A 46 -18.90 10.90 -0.08
C CYS A 46 -19.49 11.22 -1.47
N GLY A 47 -19.15 12.35 -2.07
CA GLY A 47 -19.68 12.75 -3.39
C GLY A 47 -19.19 11.86 -4.55
N PRO A 48 -17.87 11.66 -4.71
CA PRO A 48 -17.33 10.88 -5.82
C PRO A 48 -17.60 9.38 -5.68
N THR A 49 -17.88 8.74 -6.82
CA THR A 49 -17.93 7.30 -6.97
C THR A 49 -16.58 6.64 -6.64
N ARG A 50 -16.60 5.34 -6.31
CA ARG A 50 -15.35 4.59 -6.03
C ARG A 50 -14.36 4.68 -7.19
N ILE A 51 -14.85 4.58 -8.43
CA ILE A 51 -14.00 4.65 -9.63
C ILE A 51 -13.34 6.02 -9.77
N GLU A 52 -14.06 7.12 -9.51
CA GLU A 52 -13.49 8.47 -9.56
C GLU A 52 -12.38 8.66 -8.52
N LYS A 53 -12.58 8.14 -7.30
CA LYS A 53 -11.55 8.13 -6.24
C LYS A 53 -10.29 7.38 -6.68
N ILE A 54 -10.45 6.22 -7.31
CA ILE A 54 -9.34 5.43 -7.83
C ILE A 54 -8.61 6.18 -8.94
N THR A 55 -9.34 6.75 -9.91
CA THR A 55 -8.72 7.50 -11.00
C THR A 55 -7.98 8.73 -10.50
N TYR A 56 -8.49 9.41 -9.46
CA TYR A 56 -7.78 10.50 -8.79
C TYR A 56 -6.46 10.03 -8.17
N LEU A 57 -6.45 8.88 -7.49
CA LEU A 57 -5.21 8.31 -6.93
C LEU A 57 -4.22 7.93 -8.03
N ILE A 58 -4.68 7.27 -9.09
CA ILE A 58 -3.84 6.93 -10.26
C ILE A 58 -3.27 8.19 -10.89
N GLU A 59 -4.05 9.26 -11.00
CA GLU A 59 -3.56 10.52 -11.57
C GLU A 59 -2.43 11.15 -10.75
N ASN A 60 -2.52 11.04 -9.42
CA ASN A 60 -1.66 11.76 -8.48
C ASN A 60 -0.50 10.94 -7.87
N CYS A 61 -0.37 9.66 -8.22
CA CYS A 61 0.72 8.80 -7.74
C CYS A 61 1.60 8.30 -8.87
N GLN A 62 2.91 8.52 -8.81
CA GLN A 62 3.86 7.88 -9.72
C GLN A 62 3.98 6.38 -9.45
N PHE A 63 3.94 6.00 -8.18
CA PHE A 63 4.17 4.64 -7.72
C PHE A 63 2.84 3.95 -7.38
N GLY A 64 2.74 2.66 -7.67
CA GLY A 64 1.59 1.83 -7.33
C GLY A 64 2.00 0.50 -6.70
N ILE A 65 1.46 0.17 -5.54
CA ILE A 65 1.53 -1.16 -4.93
C ILE A 65 0.15 -1.78 -5.09
N HIS A 66 0.02 -2.86 -5.84
CA HIS A 66 -1.26 -3.53 -6.11
C HIS A 66 -1.22 -4.95 -5.60
N ASP A 67 -1.98 -5.22 -4.54
CA ASP A 67 -2.07 -6.54 -3.94
C ASP A 67 -3.27 -7.32 -4.47
N LEU A 68 -3.02 -8.34 -5.29
CA LEU A 68 -4.05 -9.16 -5.91
C LEU A 68 -4.49 -10.34 -5.02
N SER A 69 -4.15 -10.33 -3.74
CA SER A 69 -4.70 -11.27 -2.75
C SER A 69 -6.21 -11.10 -2.58
N ARG A 70 -6.82 -12.09 -1.91
CA ARG A 70 -8.25 -12.08 -1.55
C ARG A 70 -9.21 -11.98 -2.74
N THR A 71 -8.81 -12.41 -3.93
CA THR A 71 -9.71 -12.78 -5.05
C THR A 71 -10.40 -14.11 -4.78
N GLU A 72 -10.87 -14.30 -3.57
CA GLU A 72 -11.66 -15.46 -3.14
C GLU A 72 -13.14 -15.15 -3.34
N LEU A 73 -13.95 -16.20 -3.31
CA LEU A 73 -15.41 -16.06 -3.38
C LEU A 73 -15.87 -15.28 -2.15
N ASP A 74 -16.65 -14.23 -2.35
CA ASP A 74 -17.27 -13.56 -1.20
C ASP A 74 -18.26 -14.51 -0.50
N GLU A 75 -18.34 -14.48 0.82
CA GLU A 75 -19.16 -15.41 1.61
C GLU A 75 -20.68 -15.28 1.37
N VAL A 76 -21.12 -14.13 0.82
CA VAL A 76 -22.54 -13.79 0.65
C VAL A 76 -23.06 -14.24 -0.72
N ASN A 77 -22.32 -13.96 -1.80
CA ASN A 77 -22.72 -14.22 -3.18
C ASN A 77 -21.94 -15.36 -3.82
N GLY A 78 -20.85 -15.82 -3.19
CA GLY A 78 -19.98 -16.85 -3.76
C GLY A 78 -19.26 -16.38 -5.03
N LEU A 79 -19.02 -15.06 -5.19
CA LEU A 79 -18.42 -14.49 -6.40
C LEU A 79 -17.02 -13.93 -6.13
N PRO A 80 -16.07 -14.10 -7.05
CA PRO A 80 -14.72 -13.54 -6.91
C PRO A 80 -14.73 -12.02 -7.01
N ARG A 81 -14.03 -11.34 -6.10
CA ARG A 81 -13.88 -9.87 -6.13
C ARG A 81 -12.80 -9.44 -7.13
N PHE A 82 -13.20 -8.91 -8.28
CA PHE A 82 -12.28 -8.44 -9.32
C PHE A 82 -11.83 -6.97 -9.21
N ASN A 83 -12.18 -6.28 -8.13
CA ASN A 83 -11.86 -4.85 -7.97
C ASN A 83 -10.35 -4.61 -8.03
N MET A 84 -9.56 -5.41 -7.31
CA MET A 84 -8.11 -5.33 -7.26
C MET A 84 -7.45 -5.48 -8.65
N PRO A 85 -7.78 -6.53 -9.43
CA PRO A 85 -7.47 -6.64 -10.85
C PRO A 85 -7.84 -5.43 -11.72
N LEU A 86 -9.06 -4.93 -11.59
CA LEU A 86 -9.55 -3.80 -12.38
C LEU A 86 -8.72 -2.53 -12.10
N GLU A 87 -8.48 -2.25 -10.83
CA GLU A 87 -7.71 -1.09 -10.35
C GLU A 87 -6.24 -1.15 -10.83
N LEU A 88 -5.62 -2.35 -10.83
CA LEU A 88 -4.32 -2.58 -11.47
C LEU A 88 -4.38 -2.31 -12.99
N GLY A 89 -5.39 -2.83 -13.67
CA GLY A 89 -5.59 -2.63 -15.11
C GLY A 89 -5.66 -1.14 -15.49
N LEU A 90 -6.37 -0.32 -14.69
CA LEU A 90 -6.44 1.13 -14.88
C LEU A 90 -5.08 1.80 -14.67
N PHE A 91 -4.31 1.39 -13.65
CA PHE A 91 -2.98 1.94 -13.38
C PHE A 91 -2.01 1.64 -14.53
N LEU A 92 -1.99 0.39 -15.01
CA LEU A 92 -1.19 -0.03 -16.17
C LEU A 92 -1.65 0.65 -17.46
N GLY A 93 -2.96 0.82 -17.64
CA GLY A 93 -3.56 1.56 -18.75
C GLY A 93 -3.11 3.03 -18.76
N ALA A 94 -3.12 3.69 -17.59
CA ALA A 94 -2.62 5.06 -17.45
C ALA A 94 -1.13 5.15 -17.82
N LYS A 95 -0.31 4.19 -17.38
CA LYS A 95 1.11 4.10 -17.79
C LYS A 95 1.24 3.96 -19.31
N ARG A 96 0.50 3.03 -19.92
CA ARG A 96 0.65 2.70 -21.33
C ARG A 96 0.09 3.77 -22.27
N PHE A 97 -1.10 4.30 -21.96
CA PHE A 97 -1.90 5.14 -22.87
C PHE A 97 -2.08 6.58 -22.39
N GLY A 98 -1.82 6.87 -21.11
CA GLY A 98 -1.98 8.21 -20.55
C GLY A 98 -0.92 9.22 -21.00
N ALA A 99 -1.06 10.46 -20.51
CA ALA A 99 -0.18 11.60 -20.76
C ALA A 99 1.30 11.32 -20.39
N PRO A 100 2.27 12.12 -20.89
CA PRO A 100 3.71 11.90 -20.64
C PRO A 100 4.08 11.71 -19.17
N LYS A 101 3.43 12.43 -18.24
CA LYS A 101 3.62 12.26 -16.78
C LYS A 101 3.42 10.82 -16.28
N HIS A 102 2.62 10.02 -16.98
CA HIS A 102 2.31 8.65 -16.58
C HIS A 102 3.29 7.60 -17.12
N LYS A 103 4.17 7.95 -18.07
CA LYS A 103 5.12 7.00 -18.64
C LYS A 103 6.16 6.53 -17.62
N SER A 104 6.47 7.35 -16.64
CA SER A 104 7.37 7.05 -15.52
C SER A 104 6.72 6.28 -14.37
N LYS A 105 5.46 5.85 -14.51
CA LYS A 105 4.80 5.06 -13.46
C LYS A 105 5.51 3.73 -13.26
N GLU A 106 5.68 3.36 -12.01
CA GLU A 106 6.22 2.07 -11.60
C GLU A 106 5.23 1.34 -10.71
N THR A 107 5.17 0.03 -10.85
CA THR A 107 4.21 -0.83 -10.15
C THR A 107 4.94 -1.96 -9.44
N LEU A 108 4.57 -2.22 -8.20
CA LEU A 108 4.82 -3.48 -7.50
C LEU A 108 3.50 -4.25 -7.45
N ILE A 109 3.52 -5.50 -7.94
CA ILE A 109 2.36 -6.38 -7.87
C ILE A 109 2.64 -7.45 -6.82
N LEU A 110 1.70 -7.61 -5.89
CA LEU A 110 1.79 -8.53 -4.77
C LEU A 110 0.69 -9.58 -4.84
N THR A 111 0.98 -10.77 -4.33
CA THR A 111 -0.02 -11.83 -4.10
C THR A 111 0.21 -12.51 -2.75
N GLU A 112 -0.83 -13.15 -2.22
CA GLU A 112 -0.67 -14.01 -1.05
C GLU A 112 0.22 -15.22 -1.38
N LYS A 113 -0.12 -15.95 -2.45
CA LYS A 113 0.59 -17.17 -2.86
C LYS A 113 1.18 -17.02 -4.27
N PRO A 114 2.30 -17.71 -4.56
CA PRO A 114 2.85 -17.77 -5.91
C PRO A 114 1.82 -18.30 -6.90
N HIS A 115 1.80 -17.73 -8.10
CA HIS A 115 0.96 -18.15 -9.23
C HIS A 115 -0.57 -18.14 -8.97
N ALA A 116 -1.05 -17.62 -7.83
CA ALA A 116 -2.48 -17.56 -7.54
C ALA A 116 -3.25 -16.79 -8.64
N HIS A 117 -2.67 -15.66 -9.07
CA HIS A 117 -3.22 -14.79 -10.12
C HIS A 117 -3.34 -15.45 -11.49
N GLN A 118 -2.51 -16.44 -11.83
CA GLN A 118 -2.53 -17.06 -13.16
C GLN A 118 -3.87 -17.76 -13.48
N LYS A 119 -4.64 -18.10 -12.44
CA LYS A 119 -5.96 -18.74 -12.59
C LYS A 119 -7.06 -17.79 -13.04
N TYR A 120 -6.91 -16.47 -12.84
CA TYR A 120 -7.95 -15.47 -13.09
C TYR A 120 -7.44 -14.20 -13.79
N LEU A 121 -6.14 -14.07 -13.98
CA LEU A 121 -5.44 -12.97 -14.67
C LEU A 121 -4.21 -13.52 -15.41
N SER A 122 -4.42 -14.26 -16.49
CA SER A 122 -3.31 -14.78 -17.30
C SER A 122 -2.54 -13.69 -18.04
N ASP A 123 -3.21 -12.59 -18.38
CA ASP A 123 -2.64 -11.51 -19.22
C ASP A 123 -1.56 -10.67 -18.53
N ILE A 124 -1.42 -10.79 -17.21
CA ILE A 124 -0.30 -10.18 -16.46
C ILE A 124 0.94 -11.09 -16.40
N ALA A 125 0.93 -12.23 -17.11
CA ALA A 125 2.11 -13.07 -17.27
C ALA A 125 3.29 -12.26 -17.82
N GLY A 126 4.44 -12.31 -17.14
CA GLY A 126 5.61 -11.50 -17.44
C GLY A 126 5.74 -10.20 -16.64
N GLN A 127 4.80 -9.87 -15.74
CA GLN A 127 4.99 -8.82 -14.73
C GLN A 127 5.46 -9.35 -13.36
N ASP A 128 5.80 -10.65 -13.30
CA ASP A 128 6.35 -11.39 -12.15
C ASP A 128 5.87 -10.90 -10.76
N PRO A 129 4.59 -11.11 -10.40
CA PRO A 129 4.08 -10.74 -9.09
C PRO A 129 4.84 -11.43 -7.94
N GLU A 130 5.17 -10.65 -6.92
CA GLU A 130 5.88 -11.10 -5.73
C GLU A 130 4.91 -11.62 -4.67
N SER A 131 5.30 -12.67 -3.94
CA SER A 131 4.41 -13.30 -2.94
C SER A 131 4.80 -12.97 -1.50
N HIS A 132 3.85 -12.46 -0.72
CA HIS A 132 4.06 -12.10 0.68
C HIS A 132 3.63 -13.19 1.68
N TYR A 133 2.91 -14.24 1.25
CA TYR A 133 2.51 -15.39 2.09
C TYR A 133 1.70 -15.03 3.35
N ASN A 134 1.00 -13.90 3.34
CA ASN A 134 0.40 -13.29 4.54
C ASN A 134 1.41 -13.01 5.68
N GLU A 135 2.71 -12.91 5.36
CA GLU A 135 3.76 -12.59 6.31
C GLU A 135 4.12 -11.11 6.26
N VAL A 136 3.83 -10.39 7.35
CA VAL A 136 4.16 -8.97 7.53
C VAL A 136 5.63 -8.67 7.23
N LYS A 137 6.55 -9.48 7.75
CA LYS A 137 8.00 -9.29 7.53
C LYS A 137 8.38 -9.43 6.06
N LYS A 138 7.76 -10.36 5.35
CA LYS A 138 7.98 -10.57 3.92
C LYS A 138 7.46 -9.38 3.13
N LEU A 139 6.23 -8.91 3.43
CA LEU A 139 5.64 -7.71 2.82
C LEU A 139 6.54 -6.48 2.99
N VAL A 140 7.00 -6.20 4.22
CA VAL A 140 7.92 -5.09 4.50
C VAL A 140 9.18 -5.19 3.65
N THR A 141 9.75 -6.39 3.54
CA THR A 141 10.97 -6.64 2.75
C THR A 141 10.72 -6.39 1.26
N LEU A 142 9.62 -6.90 0.70
CA LEU A 142 9.26 -6.72 -0.71
C LEU A 142 9.06 -5.25 -1.07
N ILE A 143 8.28 -4.51 -0.27
CA ILE A 143 8.03 -3.08 -0.50
C ILE A 143 9.34 -2.29 -0.38
N ARG A 144 10.13 -2.56 0.65
CA ARG A 144 11.45 -1.95 0.86
C ARG A 144 12.34 -2.17 -0.35
N ASP A 145 12.49 -3.42 -0.80
CA ASP A 145 13.44 -3.77 -1.87
C ASP A 145 13.02 -3.15 -3.20
N TRP A 146 11.71 -3.06 -3.45
CA TRP A 146 11.18 -2.35 -4.60
C TRP A 146 11.38 -0.82 -4.55
N LEU A 147 11.30 -0.21 -3.36
CA LEU A 147 11.53 1.23 -3.19
C LEU A 147 13.02 1.60 -3.13
N ARG A 148 13.89 0.67 -2.71
CA ARG A 148 15.33 0.92 -2.49
C ARG A 148 16.04 1.60 -3.68
N PRO A 149 15.84 1.22 -4.95
CA PRO A 149 16.53 1.87 -6.08
C PRO A 149 16.15 3.34 -6.29
N LYS A 150 15.07 3.81 -5.66
CA LYS A 150 14.52 5.17 -5.85
C LYS A 150 15.06 6.18 -4.85
N VAL A 151 15.88 5.74 -3.90
CA VAL A 151 16.47 6.59 -2.86
C VAL A 151 17.95 6.26 -2.67
N GLU A 152 18.71 7.21 -2.13
CA GLU A 152 20.15 7.05 -1.92
C GLU A 152 20.46 6.05 -0.79
N HIS A 153 19.80 6.23 0.35
CA HIS A 153 19.98 5.43 1.56
C HIS A 153 18.66 4.88 2.08
N MET A 154 18.66 3.60 2.43
CA MET A 154 17.52 2.94 3.08
C MET A 154 18.04 1.72 3.85
N PRO A 155 17.65 1.54 5.14
CA PRO A 155 18.03 0.36 5.89
C PRO A 155 17.53 -0.93 5.22
N SER A 156 18.09 -2.08 5.58
CA SER A 156 17.66 -3.38 5.02
C SER A 156 16.26 -3.78 5.49
N GLY A 157 15.60 -4.70 4.79
CA GLY A 157 14.24 -5.14 5.14
C GLY A 157 14.12 -5.68 6.57
N SER A 158 15.15 -6.37 7.08
CA SER A 158 15.17 -6.84 8.47
C SER A 158 15.24 -5.70 9.49
N ILE A 159 15.95 -4.61 9.17
CA ILE A 159 16.03 -3.42 10.01
C ILE A 159 14.71 -2.65 9.98
N LEU A 160 14.11 -2.43 8.79
CA LEU A 160 12.79 -1.78 8.70
C LEU A 160 11.72 -2.58 9.44
N PHE A 161 11.75 -3.91 9.36
CA PHE A 161 10.82 -4.75 10.13
C PHE A 161 11.03 -4.61 11.65
N LYS A 162 12.27 -4.44 12.11
CA LYS A 162 12.57 -4.13 13.52
C LYS A 162 11.99 -2.78 13.94
N TYR A 163 12.07 -1.77 13.07
CA TYR A 163 11.45 -0.46 13.31
C TYR A 163 9.94 -0.59 13.40
N TYR A 164 9.31 -1.28 12.44
CA TYR A 164 7.87 -1.55 12.46
C TYR A 164 7.43 -2.27 13.75
N SER A 165 8.19 -3.31 14.15
CA SER A 165 7.91 -4.06 15.38
C SER A 165 8.02 -3.19 16.64
N THR A 166 8.97 -2.25 16.64
CA THR A 166 9.16 -1.29 17.75
C THR A 166 8.01 -0.29 17.79
N PHE A 167 7.68 0.31 16.64
CA PHE A 167 6.51 1.18 16.49
C PHE A 167 5.23 0.51 16.98
N ARG A 168 4.94 -0.73 16.55
CA ARG A 168 3.74 -1.47 16.97
C ARG A 168 3.67 -1.69 18.48
N ARG A 169 4.81 -1.89 19.15
CA ARG A 169 4.87 -2.02 20.61
C ARG A 169 4.63 -0.69 21.33
N GLU A 170 5.07 0.41 20.73
CA GLU A 170 4.93 1.76 21.30
C GLU A 170 3.59 2.42 20.97
N LEU A 171 2.92 1.94 19.91
CA LEU A 171 1.66 2.48 19.39
C LEU A 171 0.59 2.71 20.48
N PRO A 172 0.32 1.77 21.42
CA PRO A 172 -0.67 2.02 22.48
C PRO A 172 -0.33 3.24 23.35
N SER A 173 0.95 3.41 23.71
CA SER A 173 1.42 4.54 24.51
C SER A 173 1.36 5.85 23.73
N ILE A 174 1.67 5.81 22.43
CA ILE A 174 1.56 6.98 21.54
C ILE A 174 0.11 7.41 21.37
N CYS A 175 -0.81 6.45 21.22
CA CYS A 175 -2.24 6.73 21.15
C CYS A 175 -2.72 7.39 22.44
N HIS A 176 -2.35 6.81 23.60
CA HIS A 176 -2.71 7.37 24.90
C HIS A 176 -2.21 8.81 25.08
N SER A 177 -0.94 9.09 24.76
CA SER A 177 -0.38 10.45 24.88
C SER A 177 -0.98 11.45 23.88
N SER A 178 -1.52 10.96 22.76
CA SER A 178 -2.14 11.77 21.71
C SER A 178 -3.67 11.85 21.83
N GLN A 179 -4.26 11.34 22.93
CA GLN A 179 -5.72 11.29 23.16
C GLN A 179 -6.48 10.51 22.06
N LEU A 180 -5.87 9.44 21.54
CA LEU A 180 -6.47 8.54 20.56
C LEU A 180 -6.78 7.19 21.22
N ASP A 181 -7.93 6.60 20.87
CA ASP A 181 -8.21 5.20 21.19
C ASP A 181 -7.62 4.30 20.11
N LEU A 182 -6.82 3.31 20.51
CA LEU A 182 -6.19 2.35 19.63
C LEU A 182 -7.20 1.57 18.78
N ASN A 183 -8.40 1.32 19.30
CA ASN A 183 -9.44 0.55 18.62
C ASN A 183 -10.31 1.40 17.68
N GLU A 184 -10.19 2.72 17.76
CA GLU A 184 -10.96 3.68 16.95
C GLU A 184 -10.08 4.47 15.99
N LEU A 185 -8.80 4.10 15.84
CA LEU A 185 -7.88 4.78 14.94
C LEU A 185 -8.43 4.80 13.52
N SER A 186 -8.69 6.01 13.02
CA SER A 186 -8.94 6.20 11.59
C SER A 186 -7.64 5.98 10.81
N TYR A 187 -7.76 5.79 9.50
CA TYR A 187 -6.60 5.74 8.62
C TYR A 187 -5.74 7.02 8.73
N ALA A 188 -6.38 8.18 8.89
CA ALA A 188 -5.70 9.46 9.03
C ALA A 188 -4.90 9.52 10.33
N ASP A 189 -5.49 9.08 11.44
CA ASP A 189 -4.82 9.03 12.74
C ASP A 189 -3.61 8.10 12.69
N PHE A 190 -3.77 6.91 12.11
CA PHE A 190 -2.68 5.97 11.95
C PHE A 190 -1.52 6.55 11.12
N CYS A 191 -1.81 7.21 10.00
CA CYS A 191 -0.79 7.85 9.17
C CYS A 191 -0.05 8.96 9.90
N GLU A 192 -0.75 9.79 10.66
CA GLU A 192 -0.15 10.86 11.45
C GLU A 192 0.76 10.29 12.54
N VAL A 193 0.29 9.28 13.28
CA VAL A 193 1.06 8.60 14.33
C VAL A 193 2.32 7.96 13.77
N VAL A 194 2.24 7.27 12.63
CA VAL A 194 3.41 6.72 11.91
C VAL A 194 4.38 7.83 11.53
N TYR A 195 3.89 8.90 10.92
CA TYR A 195 4.72 10.02 10.46
C TYR A 195 5.49 10.67 11.63
N GLN A 196 4.81 10.95 12.74
CA GLN A 196 5.44 11.54 13.92
C GLN A 196 6.45 10.59 14.57
N TRP A 197 6.13 9.29 14.67
CA TRP A 197 7.06 8.30 15.21
C TRP A 197 8.36 8.24 14.40
N ILE A 198 8.26 8.22 13.06
CA ILE A 198 9.43 8.19 12.18
C ILE A 198 10.26 9.47 12.35
N LYS A 199 9.61 10.64 12.41
CA LYS A 199 10.29 11.93 12.60
C LYS A 199 11.09 11.98 13.91
N ASN A 200 10.57 11.36 14.97
CA ASN A 200 11.22 11.35 16.29
C ASN A 200 12.32 10.29 16.42
N ASN A 201 12.37 9.29 15.53
CA ASN A 201 13.29 8.15 15.64
C ASN A 201 14.31 8.03 14.48
N ASN A 202 14.16 8.80 13.41
CA ASN A 202 15.11 8.85 12.28
C ASN A 202 15.80 10.23 12.18
N SER A 203 16.54 10.63 13.24
CA SER A 203 17.55 11.71 13.18
C SER A 203 18.93 11.13 12.96
#